data_AF-A0AAV1KQI0-F1
#
_entry.id   AF-A0AAV1KQI0-F1
#
_cell.length_a   1.000
_cell.length_b   1.000
_cell.length_c   1.000
_cell.angle_alpha   90.00
_cell.angle_beta   90.00
_cell.angle_gamma   90.00
#
_symmetry.space_group_name_H-M   'P 1'
#
loop_
_entity.id
_entity.type
_entity.pdbx_description
1 polymer ?
#
loop_
_entity_poly.entity_id
_entity_poly.type
_entity_poly.pdbx_seq_one_letter_code
_entity_poly.pdbx_strand_id
1 'polypeptide(L)'
;MKPKTRTKSSGKRKKEICRRKAYNSENLDKALQAVKEGMSKKLAAKTYQVPRATLHYRNPEHQSRPGSPTILSEKEEKDLED
;
A
#
# COMPACT_ATOMS: atom_id res chain seq x y z
N MET A 1 -30.90 32.17 5.29
CA MET A 1 -29.60 31.47 5.49
C MET A 1 -28.98 31.19 4.13
N LYS A 2 -27.73 31.60 3.86
CA LYS A 2 -27.04 31.31 2.59
C LYS A 2 -26.32 29.95 2.69
N PRO A 3 -26.32 29.09 1.65
CA PRO A 3 -25.59 27.82 1.68
C PRO A 3 -24.08 28.06 1.56
N LYS A 4 -23.28 27.38 2.40
CA LYS A 4 -21.82 27.36 2.28
C LYS A 4 -21.42 26.52 1.06
N THR A 5 -21.05 27.17 -0.04
CA THR A 5 -20.51 26.46 -1.22
C THR A 5 -19.08 26.02 -0.94
N ARG A 6 -18.78 24.73 -1.14
CA ARG A 6 -17.41 24.20 -1.07
C ARG A 6 -16.65 24.66 -2.30
N THR A 7 -15.85 25.72 -2.19
CA THR A 7 -14.89 26.07 -3.24
C THR A 7 -13.81 24.98 -3.30
N LYS A 8 -13.80 24.18 -4.37
CA LYS A 8 -12.72 23.22 -4.62
C LYS A 8 -11.46 23.99 -5.04
N SER A 9 -10.60 24.32 -4.07
CA SER A 9 -9.25 24.73 -4.39
C SER A 9 -8.46 23.52 -4.88
N SER A 10 -8.30 23.42 -6.19
CA SER A 10 -7.37 22.50 -6.86
C SER A 10 -5.93 22.97 -6.65
N GLY A 11 -5.53 23.17 -5.40
CA GLY A 11 -4.17 23.50 -5.05
C GLY A 11 -3.28 22.31 -5.34
N LYS A 12 -2.57 22.33 -6.48
CA LYS A 12 -1.42 21.46 -6.73
C LYS A 12 -0.37 21.80 -5.67
N ARG A 13 -0.42 21.10 -4.53
CA ARG A 13 0.61 21.19 -3.49
C ARG A 13 1.93 20.80 -4.13
N LYS A 14 2.88 21.75 -4.16
CA LYS A 14 4.26 21.47 -4.56
C LYS A 14 4.73 20.26 -3.73
N LYS A 15 4.99 19.15 -4.42
CA LYS A 15 5.48 17.93 -3.80
C LYS A 15 6.93 18.19 -3.45
N GLU A 16 7.16 18.75 -2.28
CA GLU A 16 8.48 18.75 -1.66
C GLU A 16 9.03 17.34 -1.80
N ILE A 17 10.20 17.19 -2.43
CA ILE A 17 10.87 15.91 -2.59
C ILE A 17 11.25 15.49 -1.18
N CYS A 18 10.35 14.77 -0.52
CA CYS A 18 10.49 14.31 0.84
C CYS A 18 11.74 13.42 0.87
N ARG A 19 12.86 13.97 1.36
CA ARG A 19 14.10 13.23 1.59
C ARG A 19 13.69 11.99 2.38
N ARG A 20 13.95 10.80 1.81
CA ARG A 20 13.59 9.53 2.44
C ARG A 20 14.22 9.52 3.83
N LYS A 21 13.39 9.60 4.88
CA LYS A 21 13.87 9.41 6.25
C LYS A 21 14.54 8.04 6.29
N ALA A 22 15.82 8.00 6.67
CA ALA A 22 16.47 6.75 7.01
C ALA A 22 15.72 6.18 8.22
N TYR A 23 15.17 4.98 8.09
CA TYR A 23 14.53 4.24 9.17
C TYR A 23 15.28 2.91 9.31
N ASN A 24 15.40 2.44 10.56
CA ASN A 24 16.06 1.18 10.85
C ASN A 24 15.23 0.00 10.31
N SER A 25 15.89 -1.02 9.79
CA SER A 25 15.26 -2.27 9.33
C SER A 25 14.53 -2.98 10.47
N GLU A 26 15.12 -3.03 11.66
CA GLU A 26 14.52 -3.66 12.84
C GLU A 26 13.17 -3.02 13.24
N ASN A 27 13.08 -1.70 13.10
CA ASN A 27 11.84 -0.96 13.38
C ASN A 27 10.78 -1.21 12.32
N LEU A 28 11.20 -1.46 11.07
CA LEU A 28 10.28 -1.85 10.01
C LEU A 28 9.68 -3.23 10.29
N ASP A 29 10.48 -4.20 10.71
CA ASP A 29 9.99 -5.55 11.00
C ASP A 29 9.02 -5.56 12.18
N LYS A 30 9.36 -4.85 13.27
CA LYS A 30 8.45 -4.66 14.41
C LYS A 30 7.15 -3.96 14.00
N ALA A 31 7.23 -2.95 13.13
CA ALA A 31 6.05 -2.25 12.63
C ALA A 31 5.16 -3.15 11.75
N LEU A 32 5.76 -4.02 10.92
CA LEU A 32 5.01 -4.99 10.11
C LEU A 32 4.32 -6.03 10.98
N GLN A 33 4.99 -6.51 12.04
CA GLN A 33 4.40 -7.46 12.97
C GLN A 33 3.21 -6.84 13.73
N ALA A 34 3.35 -5.62 14.25
CA ALA A 34 2.25 -4.91 14.90
C ALA A 34 1.05 -4.69 13.95
N VAL A 35 1.30 -4.44 12.66
CA VAL A 35 0.22 -4.33 11.66
C VAL A 35 -0.47 -5.67 11.43
N LYS A 36 0.27 -6.79 11.42
CA LYS A 36 -0.31 -8.15 11.34
C LYS A 36 -1.16 -8.49 12.57
N GLU A 37 -0.76 -8.02 13.75
CA GLU A 37 -1.51 -8.17 15.01
C GLU A 37 -2.80 -7.32 15.05
N GLY A 38 -3.03 -6.46 14.04
CA GLY A 38 -4.23 -5.64 13.92
C GLY A 38 -4.04 -4.17 14.26
N MET A 39 -2.82 -3.72 14.56
CA MET A 39 -2.54 -2.31 14.81
C MET A 39 -2.70 -1.49 13.52
N SER A 40 -3.31 -0.30 13.62
CA SER A 40 -3.49 0.55 12.43
C SER A 40 -2.14 1.02 11.85
N LYS A 41 -2.03 1.03 10.51
CA LYS A 41 -0.83 1.47 9.77
C LYS A 41 -0.37 2.89 10.18
N LYS A 42 -1.29 3.75 10.61
CA LYS A 42 -1.01 5.12 11.08
C LYS A 42 -0.40 5.13 12.48
N LEU A 43 -0.86 4.26 13.36
CA LEU A 43 -0.30 4.13 14.72
C LEU A 43 1.08 3.47 14.65
N ALA A 44 1.22 2.35 13.94
CA ALA A 44 2.51 1.67 13.78
C ALA A 44 3.59 2.61 13.20
N ALA A 45 3.26 3.41 12.18
CA ALA A 45 4.17 4.40 11.62
C ALA A 45 4.67 5.43 12.64
N LYS A 46 3.81 5.86 13.58
CA LYS A 46 4.19 6.81 14.63
C LYS A 46 5.04 6.14 15.71
N THR A 47 4.65 4.94 16.15
CA THR A 47 5.31 4.20 17.22
C THR A 47 6.74 3.80 16.85
N TYR A 48 6.92 3.26 15.65
CA TYR A 48 8.21 2.75 15.18
C TYR A 48 9.00 3.76 14.31
N GLN A 49 8.46 4.98 14.16
CA GLN A 49 9.06 6.07 13.37
C GLN A 49 9.33 5.70 11.90
N VAL A 50 8.58 4.76 11.34
CA VAL A 50 8.69 4.33 9.95
C VAL A 50 7.69 5.10 9.09
N PRO A 51 8.06 5.59 7.90
CA PRO A 51 7.11 6.26 7.02
C PRO A 51 5.91 5.35 6.67
N ARG A 52 4.69 5.89 6.76
CA ARG A 52 3.45 5.16 6.43
C ARG A 52 3.46 4.59 5.02
N ALA A 53 4.04 5.32 4.06
CA ALA A 53 4.16 4.88 2.67
C ALA A 53 4.99 3.59 2.54
N THR A 54 6.03 3.45 3.36
CA THR A 54 6.86 2.25 3.41
C THR A 54 6.04 1.05 3.88
N LEU A 55 5.30 1.20 4.99
CA LEU A 55 4.42 0.12 5.49
C LEU A 55 3.38 -0.29 4.45
N HIS A 56 2.84 0.66 3.68
CA HIS A 56 1.89 0.37 2.62
C HIS A 56 2.49 -0.42 1.46
N TYR A 57 3.73 -0.10 1.07
CA TYR A 57 4.42 -0.78 -0.03
C TYR A 57 4.88 -2.18 0.34
N ARG A 58 5.30 -2.38 1.60
CA ARG A 58 5.83 -3.66 2.09
C ARG A 58 4.73 -4.62 2.59
N ASN A 59 3.50 -4.15 2.74
CA ASN A 59 2.38 -5.00 3.12
C ASN A 59 2.03 -5.96 1.95
N PRO A 60 2.06 -7.29 2.13
CA PRO A 60 1.85 -8.26 1.06
C PRO A 60 0.43 -8.24 0.45
N GLU A 61 -0.56 -7.71 1.17
CA GLU A 61 -1.97 -7.64 0.77
C GLU A 61 -2.21 -6.97 -0.61
N HIS A 62 -1.29 -6.09 -1.05
CA HIS A 62 -1.39 -5.41 -2.34
C HIS A 62 -0.51 -6.02 -3.45
N GLN A 63 0.34 -6.99 -3.14
CA GLN A 63 1.23 -7.63 -4.12
C GLN A 63 0.53 -8.74 -4.89
N SER A 64 -0.43 -9.42 -4.27
CA SER A 64 -1.21 -10.50 -4.88
C SER A 64 -2.39 -9.98 -5.69
N ARG A 65 -2.17 -9.06 -6.63
CA ARG A 65 -3.15 -8.84 -7.70
C ARG A 65 -2.77 -9.80 -8.83
N PRO A 66 -3.22 -11.07 -8.81
CA PRO A 66 -3.00 -11.94 -9.95
C PRO A 66 -3.59 -11.25 -11.18
N GLY A 67 -2.93 -11.43 -12.33
CA GLY A 67 -3.46 -10.98 -13.61
C GLY A 67 -4.83 -11.59 -13.88
N SER A 68 -5.46 -11.18 -14.98
CA SER A 68 -6.65 -11.87 -15.46
C SER A 68 -6.39 -13.37 -15.55
N PRO A 69 -7.32 -14.22 -15.09
CA PRO A 69 -7.17 -15.66 -15.24
C PRO A 69 -7.02 -15.99 -16.73
N THR A 70 -6.18 -16.96 -17.03
CA THR A 70 -5.99 -17.49 -18.38
C THR A 70 -7.31 -18.08 -18.90
N ILE A 71 -7.57 -17.95 -20.20
CA ILE A 71 -8.84 -18.38 -20.83
C ILE A 71 -8.95 -19.91 -20.83
N LEU A 72 -7.83 -20.61 -20.97
CA LEU A 72 -7.71 -22.06 -20.87
C LEU A 72 -6.95 -22.43 -19.59
N SER A 73 -7.38 -23.49 -18.93
CA SER A 73 -6.58 -24.16 -17.91
C SER A 73 -5.46 -24.97 -18.55
N GLU A 74 -4.37 -25.20 -17.81
CA GLU A 74 -3.21 -25.99 -18.26
C GLU A 74 -3.61 -27.39 -18.79
N LYS A 75 -4.74 -27.94 -18.33
CA LYS A 75 -5.27 -29.22 -18.79
C LYS A 75 -5.90 -29.12 -20.18
N GLU A 76 -6.69 -28.08 -20.42
CA GLU A 76 -7.40 -27.88 -21.69
C GLU A 76 -6.44 -27.55 -22.84
N GLU A 77 -5.32 -26.90 -22.54
CA GLU A 77 -4.25 -26.67 -23.54
C GLU A 77 -3.63 -28.00 -24.01
N LYS A 78 -3.45 -28.96 -23.10
CA LYS A 78 -2.82 -30.25 -23.39
C LYS A 78 -3.70 -31.18 -24.23
N ASP A 79 -5.00 -31.18 -23.98
CA ASP A 79 -5.98 -31.99 -24.73
C ASP A 79 -6.18 -31.51 -26.19
N LEU A 80 -5.65 -30.33 -26.55
CA LEU A 80 -5.70 -29.76 -27.90
C LEU A 80 -4.42 -30.00 -28.71
N GLU A 81 -3.34 -30.50 -28.09
CA GLU A 81 -2.06 -30.79 -28.75
C GLU A 81 -1.96 -32.23 -29.30
N ASP A 82 -2.84 -33.14 -28.84
CA ASP A 82 -2.96 -34.55 -29.28
C ASP A 82 -4.01 -34.72 -30.41
#